data_AF-A0A538IUU5-F1
#
_entry.id   AF-A0A538IUU5-F1
#
_cell.length_a   1.000
_cell.length_b   1.000
_cell.length_c   1.000
_cell.angle_alpha   90.00
_cell.angle_beta   90.00
_cell.angle_gamma   90.00
#
_symmetry.space_group_name_H-M   'P 1'
#
loop_
_entity.id
_entity.type
_entity.pdbx_description
1 polymer ?
#
loop_
_entity_poly.entity_id
_entity_poly.type
_entity_poly.pdbx_seq_one_letter_code
_entity_poly.pdbx_strand_id
1 'polypeptide(L)'
;MSFGEYIAGAADLAAVAGLVALATRLVARTLLPHLRGVDRVLALVALFTAGLLACHVIPLCLGVLSRGSVLVAAALLAGGALLLSRRRPRAVVGPRPGGGRAPVATWVLTLYACAVVVAYLSTAVTTAVTQVDFMEFHEPAVASWIQHGSLWPILSLYPGHMSGYYPNNGDVLLLAASLPWRSDFLVRLVDVPYLAALALAVWAIARELGAGRLSGQLYALLLVFLPV
;
A
#
# COMPACT_ATOMS: atom_id res chain seq x y z
N MET A 1 2.38 -14.67 -19.85
CA MET A 1 3.34 -13.57 -19.67
C MET A 1 4.73 -14.05 -20.08
N SER A 2 5.36 -13.37 -21.01
CA SER A 2 6.75 -13.63 -21.40
C SER A 2 7.73 -13.09 -20.34
N PHE A 3 8.98 -13.56 -20.36
CA PHE A 3 10.03 -13.02 -19.46
C PHE A 3 10.27 -11.52 -19.66
N GLY A 4 10.23 -11.03 -20.90
CA GLY A 4 10.39 -9.60 -21.20
C GLY A 4 9.28 -8.74 -20.62
N GLU A 5 8.02 -9.19 -20.75
CA GLU A 5 6.86 -8.51 -20.14
C GLU A 5 6.97 -8.49 -18.62
N TYR A 6 7.46 -9.58 -18.03
CA TYR A 6 7.68 -9.67 -16.58
C TYR A 6 8.70 -8.63 -16.10
N ILE A 7 9.87 -8.56 -16.74
CA ILE A 7 10.93 -7.61 -16.38
C ILE A 7 10.48 -6.17 -16.61
N ALA A 8 9.78 -5.88 -17.71
CA ALA A 8 9.25 -4.54 -17.97
C ALA A 8 8.27 -4.10 -16.88
N GLY A 9 7.30 -4.93 -16.52
CA GLY A 9 6.36 -4.60 -15.45
C GLY A 9 7.04 -4.48 -14.07
N ALA A 10 8.07 -5.28 -13.80
CA ALA A 10 8.84 -5.17 -12.56
C ALA A 10 9.60 -3.85 -12.48
N ALA A 11 10.21 -3.42 -13.60
CA ALA A 11 10.88 -2.12 -13.69
C ALA A 11 9.91 -0.96 -13.53
N ASP A 12 8.74 -1.02 -14.18
CA ASP A 12 7.68 -0.01 -14.06
C ASP A 12 7.19 0.12 -12.61
N LEU A 13 6.87 -1.00 -11.95
CA LEU A 13 6.45 -1.02 -10.54
C LEU A 13 7.54 -0.44 -9.64
N ALA A 14 8.79 -0.88 -9.81
CA ALA A 14 9.92 -0.43 -8.99
C ALA A 14 10.18 1.07 -9.16
N ALA A 15 10.06 1.61 -10.37
CA ALA A 15 10.24 3.02 -10.65
C ALA A 15 9.14 3.86 -9.98
N VAL A 16 7.86 3.49 -10.15
CA VAL A 16 6.73 4.19 -9.53
C VAL A 16 6.83 4.12 -8.00
N ALA A 17 6.98 2.92 -7.44
CA ALA A 17 7.11 2.73 -6.00
C ALA A 17 8.33 3.47 -5.43
N GLY A 18 9.47 3.44 -6.12
CA GLY A 18 10.69 4.14 -5.72
C GLY A 18 10.50 5.66 -5.66
N LEU A 19 9.86 6.25 -6.67
CA LEU A 19 9.56 7.69 -6.71
C LEU A 19 8.56 8.10 -5.62
N VAL A 20 7.50 7.31 -5.40
CA VAL A 20 6.53 7.56 -4.32
C VAL A 20 7.18 7.40 -2.95
N ALA A 21 8.05 6.40 -2.75
CA ALA A 21 8.81 6.22 -1.52
C ALA A 21 9.77 7.39 -1.27
N LEU A 22 10.43 7.90 -2.31
CA LEU A 22 11.26 9.10 -2.23
C LEU A 22 10.43 10.31 -1.79
N ALA A 23 9.30 10.57 -2.47
CA ALA A 23 8.39 11.66 -2.13
C ALA A 23 7.92 11.55 -0.67
N THR A 24 7.46 10.36 -0.28
CA THR A 24 7.01 10.04 1.08
C THR A 24 8.08 10.33 2.12
N ARG A 25 9.32 9.87 1.89
CA ARG A 25 10.44 10.12 2.79
C ARG A 25 10.75 11.61 2.91
N LEU A 26 10.72 12.36 1.81
CA LEU A 26 11.00 13.80 1.81
C LEU A 26 9.89 14.56 2.55
N VAL A 27 8.62 14.26 2.27
CA VAL A 27 7.46 14.85 2.95
C VAL A 27 7.50 14.53 4.44
N ALA A 28 7.66 13.27 4.84
CA ALA A 28 7.71 12.89 6.24
C ALA A 28 8.88 13.55 7.00
N ARG A 29 10.07 13.63 6.38
CA ARG A 29 11.22 14.32 7.01
C ARG A 29 11.01 15.83 7.16
N THR A 30 10.25 16.44 6.25
CA THR A 30 10.07 17.89 6.20
C THR A 30 8.88 18.35 7.04
N LEU A 31 7.76 17.63 6.98
CA LEU A 31 6.49 18.01 7.62
C LEU A 31 6.26 17.29 8.95
N LEU A 32 6.80 16.08 9.12
CA LEU A 32 6.56 15.24 10.29
C LEU A 32 7.86 14.88 11.06
N PRO A 33 8.79 15.84 11.30
CA PRO A 33 10.07 15.54 11.95
C PRO A 33 9.92 15.07 13.41
N HIS A 34 8.78 15.38 14.04
CA HIS A 34 8.46 15.03 15.42
C HIS A 34 8.06 13.55 15.58
N LEU A 35 7.52 12.90 14.52
CA LEU A 35 7.12 11.51 14.58
C LEU A 35 8.33 10.57 14.63
N ARG A 36 8.24 9.53 15.47
CA ARG A 36 9.31 8.55 15.70
C ARG A 36 8.75 7.14 15.83
N GLY A 37 9.65 6.16 15.84
CA GLY A 37 9.29 4.77 16.09
C GLY A 37 8.16 4.30 15.19
N VAL A 38 7.10 3.79 15.80
CA VAL A 38 5.95 3.22 15.10
C VAL A 38 5.06 4.27 14.45
N ASP A 39 4.80 5.40 15.11
CA ASP A 39 3.98 6.49 14.54
C ASP A 39 4.58 6.98 13.22
N ARG A 40 5.91 7.05 13.16
CA ARG A 40 6.62 7.39 11.92
C ARG A 40 6.45 6.34 10.84
N VAL A 41 6.50 5.05 11.18
CA VAL A 41 6.28 3.98 10.20
C VAL A 41 4.86 4.03 9.66
N LEU A 42 3.86 4.18 10.53
CA LEU A 42 2.46 4.29 10.14
C LEU A 42 2.22 5.54 9.26
N ALA A 43 2.81 6.68 9.62
CA ALA A 43 2.75 7.88 8.80
C ALA A 43 3.41 7.70 7.43
N LEU A 44 4.54 6.97 7.35
CA LEU A 44 5.18 6.63 6.09
C LEU A 44 4.29 5.70 5.24
N VAL A 45 3.65 4.69 5.84
CA VAL A 45 2.69 3.82 5.14
C VAL A 45 1.53 4.65 4.58
N ALA A 46 0.90 5.48 5.41
CA ALA A 46 -0.22 6.32 5.00
C ALA A 46 0.15 7.29 3.87
N LEU A 47 1.30 7.98 3.98
CA LEU A 47 1.80 8.89 2.95
C LEU A 47 2.17 8.15 1.65
N PHE A 48 2.77 6.96 1.76
CA PHE A 48 3.09 6.13 0.61
C PHE A 48 1.84 5.69 -0.14
N THR A 49 0.84 5.18 0.59
CA THR A 49 -0.47 4.81 0.04
C THR A 49 -1.14 6.02 -0.62
N ALA A 50 -1.22 7.16 0.07
CA ALA A 50 -1.80 8.38 -0.51
C ALA A 50 -1.06 8.83 -1.78
N GLY A 51 0.27 8.74 -1.80
CA GLY A 51 1.07 9.03 -2.98
C GLY A 51 0.79 8.08 -4.14
N LEU A 52 0.70 6.76 -3.88
CA LEU A 52 0.32 5.77 -4.89
C LEU A 52 -1.07 6.04 -5.45
N LEU A 53 -2.06 6.29 -4.57
CA LEU A 53 -3.42 6.63 -4.98
C LEU A 53 -3.42 7.86 -5.88
N ALA A 54 -2.77 8.94 -5.47
CA ALA A 54 -2.71 10.17 -6.26
C ALA A 54 -2.08 9.95 -7.65
N CYS A 55 -1.00 9.15 -7.74
CA CYS A 55 -0.32 8.88 -9.00
C CYS A 55 -1.17 8.09 -10.01
N HIS A 56 -2.19 7.36 -9.55
CA HIS A 56 -3.10 6.59 -10.42
C HIS A 56 -4.43 7.33 -10.65
N VAL A 57 -5.02 7.89 -9.59
CA VAL A 57 -6.31 8.60 -9.65
C VAL A 57 -6.21 9.84 -10.52
N ILE A 58 -5.12 10.62 -10.45
CA ILE A 58 -5.01 11.85 -11.27
C ILE A 58 -5.01 11.51 -12.77
N PRO A 59 -4.15 10.62 -13.31
CA PRO A 59 -4.25 10.20 -14.70
C PRO A 59 -5.60 9.58 -15.08
N LEU A 60 -6.22 8.81 -14.19
CA LEU A 60 -7.56 8.26 -14.37
C LEU A 60 -8.62 9.34 -14.55
N CYS A 61 -8.62 10.36 -13.69
CA CYS A 61 -9.56 11.49 -13.76
C CYS A 61 -9.38 12.26 -15.07
N LEU A 62 -8.14 12.35 -15.56
CA LEU A 62 -7.79 13.04 -16.79
C LEU A 62 -8.05 12.20 -18.05
N GLY A 63 -8.43 10.92 -17.91
CA GLY A 63 -8.67 10.03 -19.05
C GLY A 63 -7.41 9.64 -19.82
N VAL A 64 -6.24 9.70 -19.17
CA VAL A 64 -4.93 9.42 -19.80
C VAL A 64 -4.15 8.33 -19.07
N LEU A 65 -4.83 7.49 -18.27
CA LEU A 65 -4.17 6.43 -17.51
C LEU A 65 -3.40 5.49 -18.44
N SER A 66 -2.11 5.42 -18.20
CA SER A 66 -1.15 4.51 -18.82
C SER A 66 0.02 4.29 -17.86
N ARG A 67 0.89 3.32 -18.14
CA ARG A 67 2.13 3.14 -17.36
C ARG A 67 2.98 4.42 -17.36
N GLY A 68 3.09 5.07 -18.52
CA GLY A 68 3.85 6.31 -18.68
C GLY A 68 3.25 7.48 -17.90
N SER A 69 1.93 7.69 -17.93
CA SER A 69 1.30 8.79 -17.20
C SER A 69 1.43 8.63 -15.69
N VAL A 70 1.34 7.40 -15.17
CA VAL A 70 1.55 7.10 -13.74
C VAL A 70 3.00 7.38 -13.34
N LEU A 71 3.97 6.98 -14.17
CA LEU A 71 5.38 7.26 -13.93
C LEU A 71 5.66 8.78 -13.92
N VAL A 72 5.08 9.53 -14.86
CA VAL A 72 5.17 10.99 -14.89
C VAL A 72 4.54 11.60 -13.65
N ALA A 73 3.37 11.14 -13.22
CA ALA A 73 2.72 11.62 -12.00
C ALA A 73 3.59 11.35 -10.76
N ALA A 74 4.19 10.16 -10.65
CA ALA A 74 5.11 9.81 -9.55
C ALA A 74 6.38 10.66 -9.57
N ALA A 75 6.94 10.95 -10.74
CA ALA A 75 8.10 11.82 -10.90
C ALA A 75 7.77 13.27 -10.51
N LEU A 76 6.60 13.79 -10.90
CA LEU A 76 6.12 15.12 -10.50
C LEU A 76 5.89 15.20 -8.98
N LEU A 77 5.32 14.16 -8.38
CA LEU A 77 5.13 14.07 -6.93
C LEU A 77 6.49 14.11 -6.19
N ALA A 78 7.46 13.31 -6.64
CA ALA A 78 8.82 13.31 -6.08
C ALA A 78 9.53 14.67 -6.28
N GLY A 79 9.41 15.28 -7.46
CA GLY A 79 9.94 16.62 -7.75
C GLY A 79 9.33 17.69 -6.84
N GLY A 80 8.01 17.67 -6.66
CA GLY A 80 7.29 18.56 -5.75
C GLY A 80 7.74 18.38 -4.30
N ALA A 81 7.89 17.14 -3.83
CA ALA A 81 8.41 16.84 -2.50
C ALA A 81 9.87 17.32 -2.31
N LEU A 82 10.70 17.23 -3.35
CA LEU A 82 12.06 17.73 -3.33
C LEU A 82 12.11 19.25 -3.23
N LEU A 83 11.30 19.96 -4.02
CA LEU A 83 11.15 21.42 -3.95
C LEU A 83 10.67 21.86 -2.56
N LEU A 84 9.68 21.17 -1.99
CA LEU A 84 9.20 21.41 -0.64
C LEU A 84 10.31 21.24 0.41
N SER A 85 11.11 20.17 0.29
CA SER A 85 12.21 19.88 1.22
C SER A 85 13.33 20.92 1.17
N ARG A 86 13.58 21.52 0.00
CA ARG A 86 14.60 22.57 -0.17
C ARG A 86 14.18 23.91 0.45
N ARG A 87 12.88 24.20 0.51
CA ARG A 87 12.37 25.49 0.99
C ARG A 87 12.20 25.58 2.51
N ARG A 88 12.13 24.44 3.20
CA ARG A 88 11.87 24.42 4.65
C ARG A 88 13.15 24.18 5.45
N PRO A 89 13.43 25.01 6.48
CA PRO A 89 14.51 24.76 7.41
C PRO A 89 14.36 23.40 8.08
N ARG A 90 15.47 22.68 8.25
CA ARG A 90 15.47 21.39 8.93
C ARG A 90 15.16 21.59 10.41
N ALA A 91 14.02 21.07 10.88
CA ALA A 91 13.68 21.09 12.29
C ALA A 91 14.73 20.33 13.12
N VAL A 92 15.12 20.91 14.26
CA VAL A 92 16.02 20.27 15.22
C VAL A 92 15.27 19.14 15.92
N VAL A 93 15.81 17.93 15.83
CA VAL A 93 15.20 16.72 16.41
C VAL A 93 15.75 16.57 17.84
N GLY A 94 14.88 16.64 18.85
CA GLY A 94 15.27 16.47 20.26
C GLY A 94 15.85 15.08 20.59
N PRO A 95 16.39 14.86 21.80
CA PRO A 95 17.03 13.62 22.20
C PRO A 95 16.15 12.39 21.97
N ARG A 96 16.74 11.25 21.60
CA ARG A 96 16.00 9.98 21.48
C ARG A 96 15.69 9.43 22.87
N PRO A 97 14.44 9.08 23.18
CA PRO A 97 14.17 8.30 24.38
C PRO A 97 14.94 6.97 24.29
N GLY A 98 15.55 6.57 25.40
CA GLY A 98 16.33 5.33 25.49
C GLY A 98 15.44 4.12 25.23
N GLY A 99 15.79 3.31 24.22
CA GLY A 99 15.08 2.08 23.92
C GLY A 99 15.49 0.96 24.88
N GLY A 100 14.59 0.57 25.78
CA GLY A 100 14.78 -0.66 26.57
C GLY A 100 14.81 -1.90 25.68
N ARG A 101 15.67 -2.87 26.01
CA ARG A 101 15.80 -4.17 25.29
C ARG A 101 14.43 -4.85 25.18
N ALA A 102 14.13 -5.40 24.00
CA ALA A 102 12.93 -6.20 23.80
C ALA A 102 13.08 -7.58 24.46
N PRO A 103 12.05 -8.11 25.13
CA PRO A 103 12.03 -9.49 25.60
C PRO A 103 12.24 -10.48 24.44
N VAL A 104 12.89 -11.63 24.69
CA VAL A 104 13.10 -12.67 23.67
C VAL A 104 11.77 -13.16 23.07
N ALA A 105 10.72 -13.28 23.88
CA ALA A 105 9.39 -13.69 23.45
C ALA A 105 8.81 -12.81 22.33
N THR A 106 9.15 -11.52 22.30
CA THR A 106 8.74 -10.58 21.24
C THR A 106 9.26 -10.98 19.87
N TRP A 107 10.48 -11.52 19.81
CA TRP A 107 11.08 -11.99 18.56
C TRP A 107 10.47 -13.31 18.11
N VAL A 108 10.22 -14.24 19.03
CA VAL A 108 9.60 -15.54 18.72
C VAL A 108 8.23 -15.35 18.09
N LEU A 109 7.37 -14.50 18.67
CA LEU A 109 6.04 -14.22 18.14
C LEU A 109 6.08 -13.57 16.75
N THR A 110 7.03 -12.64 16.55
CA THR A 110 7.20 -11.97 15.26
C THR A 110 7.66 -12.95 14.18
N LEU A 111 8.64 -13.79 14.48
CA LEU A 111 9.13 -14.81 13.55
C LEU A 111 8.05 -15.84 13.22
N TYR A 112 7.27 -16.27 14.21
CA TYR A 112 6.14 -17.17 14.00
C TYR A 112 5.10 -16.54 13.05
N ALA A 113 4.71 -15.28 13.29
CA ALA A 113 3.79 -14.56 12.43
C ALA A 113 4.32 -14.44 10.98
N CYS A 114 5.60 -14.09 10.82
CA CYS A 114 6.25 -14.06 9.51
C CYS A 114 6.21 -15.43 8.82
N ALA A 115 6.49 -16.52 9.54
CA ALA A 115 6.46 -17.87 8.99
C ALA A 115 5.05 -18.27 8.52
N VAL A 116 4.00 -17.94 9.29
CA VAL A 116 2.61 -18.20 8.89
C VAL A 116 2.23 -17.40 7.65
N VAL A 117 2.60 -16.12 7.58
CA VAL A 117 2.34 -15.28 6.38
C VAL A 117 3.08 -15.85 5.17
N VAL A 118 4.36 -16.24 5.30
CA VAL A 118 5.12 -16.85 4.20
C VAL A 118 4.49 -18.17 3.75
N ALA A 119 4.06 -19.02 4.68
CA ALA A 119 3.38 -20.27 4.36
C ALA A 119 2.06 -20.02 3.62
N TYR A 120 1.23 -19.09 4.11
CA TYR A 120 0.00 -18.67 3.43
C TYR A 120 0.28 -18.13 2.02
N LEU A 121 1.28 -17.26 1.87
CA LEU A 121 1.64 -16.71 0.57
C LEU A 121 2.16 -17.78 -0.39
N SER A 122 2.90 -18.78 0.11
CA SER A 122 3.40 -19.86 -0.74
C SER A 122 2.28 -20.70 -1.36
N THR A 123 1.11 -20.79 -0.70
CA THR A 123 -0.06 -21.48 -1.24
C THR A 123 -0.95 -20.53 -2.04
N ALA A 124 -1.11 -19.28 -1.59
CA ALA A 124 -1.98 -18.29 -2.21
C ALA A 124 -1.45 -17.76 -3.55
N VAL A 125 -0.13 -17.75 -3.77
CA VAL A 125 0.47 -17.23 -5.02
C VAL A 125 0.04 -18.01 -6.26
N THR A 126 -0.33 -19.28 -6.12
CA THR A 126 -0.73 -20.13 -7.24
C THR A 126 -2.25 -20.28 -7.41
N THR A 127 -3.06 -19.73 -6.51
CA THR A 127 -4.52 -19.85 -6.57
C THR A 127 -5.13 -18.65 -7.28
N ALA A 128 -6.14 -18.85 -8.14
CA ALA A 128 -6.89 -17.71 -8.70
C ALA A 128 -7.71 -17.03 -7.58
N VAL A 129 -7.86 -15.70 -7.65
CA VAL A 129 -8.78 -15.00 -6.74
C VAL A 129 -10.18 -15.16 -7.33
N THR A 130 -11.01 -16.00 -6.70
CA THR A 130 -12.35 -16.34 -7.20
C THR A 130 -13.47 -15.88 -6.27
N GLN A 131 -13.17 -14.94 -5.36
CA GLN A 131 -14.18 -14.36 -4.48
C GLN A 131 -15.20 -13.57 -5.31
N VAL A 132 -16.49 -13.71 -4.98
CA VAL A 132 -17.60 -13.12 -5.74
C VAL A 132 -17.40 -11.61 -5.92
N ASP A 133 -17.04 -10.92 -4.84
CA ASP A 133 -16.80 -9.47 -4.84
C ASP A 133 -15.68 -9.06 -5.79
N PHE A 134 -14.60 -9.84 -5.80
CA PHE A 134 -13.47 -9.59 -6.68
C PHE A 134 -13.86 -9.75 -8.16
N MET A 135 -14.55 -10.84 -8.48
CA MET A 135 -14.96 -11.17 -9.85
C MET A 135 -16.08 -10.26 -10.38
N GLU A 136 -16.98 -9.80 -9.51
CA GLU A 136 -18.16 -9.03 -9.92
C GLU A 136 -17.90 -7.53 -10.04
N PHE A 137 -17.04 -6.95 -9.21
CA PHE A 137 -16.83 -5.50 -9.23
C PHE A 137 -15.37 -5.04 -9.21
N HIS A 138 -14.49 -5.63 -8.41
CA HIS A 138 -13.11 -5.13 -8.29
C HIS A 138 -12.30 -5.35 -9.58
N GLU A 139 -12.22 -6.59 -10.07
CA GLU A 139 -11.45 -6.93 -11.26
C GLU A 139 -12.01 -6.26 -12.52
N PRO A 140 -13.32 -6.29 -12.80
CA PRO A 140 -13.86 -5.65 -14.00
C PRO A 140 -13.69 -4.13 -14.00
N ALA A 141 -13.78 -3.47 -12.84
CA ALA A 141 -13.52 -2.04 -12.72
C ALA A 141 -12.06 -1.72 -13.07
N VAL A 142 -11.11 -2.44 -12.49
CA VAL A 142 -9.67 -2.28 -12.77
C VAL A 142 -9.36 -2.57 -14.24
N ALA A 143 -9.94 -3.64 -14.81
CA ALA A 143 -9.76 -3.98 -16.22
C ALA A 143 -10.30 -2.87 -17.14
N SER A 144 -11.50 -2.36 -16.85
CA SER A 144 -12.10 -1.24 -17.59
C SER A 144 -11.24 0.02 -17.53
N TRP A 145 -10.71 0.36 -16.35
CA TRP A 145 -9.80 1.50 -16.19
C TRP A 145 -8.53 1.36 -17.02
N ILE A 146 -7.93 0.16 -17.06
CA ILE A 146 -6.74 -0.10 -17.87
C ILE A 146 -7.07 -0.01 -19.37
N GLN A 147 -8.24 -0.49 -19.80
CA GLN A 147 -8.66 -0.48 -21.21
C GLN A 147 -9.01 0.92 -21.72
N HIS A 148 -9.77 1.68 -20.94
CA HIS A 148 -10.27 3.00 -21.35
C HIS A 148 -9.35 4.14 -20.95
N GLY A 149 -8.41 3.90 -20.04
CA GLY A 149 -7.54 4.95 -19.49
C GLY A 149 -8.27 5.96 -18.60
N SER A 150 -9.52 5.67 -18.19
CA SER A 150 -10.41 6.63 -17.53
C SER A 150 -11.29 5.99 -16.46
N LEU A 151 -11.61 6.75 -15.42
CA LEU A 151 -12.57 6.34 -14.38
C LEU A 151 -14.03 6.70 -14.69
N TRP A 152 -14.28 7.52 -15.72
CA TRP A 152 -15.61 8.03 -16.05
C TRP A 152 -16.58 7.03 -16.70
N PRO A 153 -16.14 5.99 -17.44
CA PRO A 153 -17.06 4.99 -17.96
C PRO A 153 -17.81 4.28 -16.82
N ILE A 154 -19.14 4.35 -16.83
CA ILE A 154 -19.98 3.62 -15.88
C ILE A 154 -20.06 2.18 -16.35
N LEU A 155 -19.42 1.28 -15.60
CA LEU A 155 -19.51 -0.15 -15.84
C LEU A 155 -20.85 -0.69 -15.30
N SER A 156 -21.61 -1.36 -16.15
CA SER A 156 -22.80 -2.13 -15.78
C SER A 156 -22.67 -3.50 -16.43
N LEU A 157 -22.19 -4.49 -15.66
CA LEU A 157 -22.04 -5.86 -16.16
C LEU A 157 -23.38 -6.60 -16.22
N TYR A 158 -24.31 -6.23 -15.34
CA TYR A 158 -25.65 -6.81 -15.27
C TYR A 158 -26.70 -5.70 -15.24
N PRO A 159 -27.90 -5.91 -15.81
CA PRO A 159 -29.00 -4.98 -15.67
C PRO A 159 -29.32 -4.68 -14.21
N GLY A 160 -29.40 -3.40 -13.86
CA GLY A 160 -29.70 -2.94 -12.49
C GLY A 160 -28.53 -2.99 -11.50
N HIS A 161 -27.35 -3.48 -11.90
CA HIS A 161 -26.13 -3.46 -11.07
C HIS A 161 -25.09 -2.52 -11.69
N MET A 162 -25.00 -1.32 -11.13
CA MET A 162 -24.04 -0.30 -11.58
C MET A 162 -22.78 -0.38 -10.70
N SER A 163 -21.93 -1.36 -10.96
CA SER A 163 -20.67 -1.56 -10.22
C SER A 163 -19.71 -0.37 -10.35
N GLY A 164 -19.84 0.44 -11.40
CA GLY A 164 -19.06 1.65 -11.61
C GLY A 164 -19.24 2.78 -10.59
N TYR A 165 -20.27 2.76 -9.72
CA TYR A 165 -20.47 3.80 -8.69
C TYR A 165 -19.70 3.57 -7.39
N TYR A 166 -18.97 2.46 -7.28
CA TYR A 166 -18.18 2.14 -6.09
C TYR A 166 -16.68 2.39 -6.36
N PRO A 167 -16.17 3.64 -6.32
CA PRO A 167 -14.73 3.82 -6.24
C PRO A 167 -14.28 3.38 -4.85
N ASN A 168 -13.77 2.16 -4.74
CA ASN A 168 -13.09 1.73 -3.53
C ASN A 168 -11.62 2.16 -3.64
N ASN A 169 -11.09 2.80 -2.61
CA ASN A 169 -9.64 3.11 -2.55
C ASN A 169 -8.80 1.83 -2.73
N GLY A 170 -9.34 0.66 -2.37
CA GLY A 170 -8.76 -0.65 -2.65
C GLY A 170 -8.54 -0.93 -4.13
N ASP A 171 -9.48 -0.57 -5.01
CA ASP A 171 -9.38 -0.83 -6.46
C ASP A 171 -8.21 -0.10 -7.10
N VAL A 172 -7.86 1.08 -6.60
CA VAL A 172 -6.70 1.82 -7.09
C VAL A 172 -5.39 1.10 -6.70
N LEU A 173 -5.38 0.40 -5.56
CA LEU A 173 -4.24 -0.42 -5.15
C LEU A 173 -4.16 -1.72 -5.98
N LEU A 174 -5.30 -2.33 -6.29
CA LEU A 174 -5.38 -3.43 -7.25
C LEU A 174 -4.89 -2.98 -8.63
N LEU A 175 -5.31 -1.80 -9.09
CA LEU A 175 -4.82 -1.18 -10.32
C LEU A 175 -3.30 -0.96 -10.29
N ALA A 176 -2.75 -0.46 -9.19
CA ALA A 176 -1.31 -0.26 -9.05
C ALA A 176 -0.52 -1.57 -9.15
N ALA A 177 -1.10 -2.68 -8.67
CA ALA A 177 -0.53 -4.03 -8.81
C ALA A 177 -0.70 -4.60 -10.22
N SER A 178 -1.82 -4.31 -10.89
CA SER A 178 -2.18 -4.91 -12.17
C SER A 178 -1.61 -4.17 -13.39
N LEU A 179 -1.59 -2.84 -13.37
CA LEU A 179 -1.20 -1.98 -14.50
C LEU A 179 0.19 -2.29 -15.11
N PRO A 180 1.25 -2.59 -14.30
CA PRO A 180 2.59 -2.82 -14.86
C PRO A 180 2.68 -4.08 -15.72
N TRP A 181 1.81 -5.07 -15.51
CA TRP A 181 1.78 -6.30 -16.30
C TRP A 181 0.50 -6.48 -17.11
N ARG A 182 -0.53 -5.66 -16.86
CA ARG A 182 -1.91 -5.86 -17.34
C ARG A 182 -2.43 -7.26 -16.98
N SER A 183 -2.15 -7.68 -15.74
CA SER A 183 -2.53 -8.99 -15.19
C SER A 183 -2.78 -8.85 -13.70
N ASP A 184 -3.68 -9.66 -13.17
CA ASP A 184 -4.10 -9.71 -11.77
C ASP A 184 -3.13 -10.48 -10.84
N PHE A 185 -2.03 -11.05 -11.33
CA PHE A 185 -1.26 -12.03 -10.54
C PHE A 185 -0.72 -11.51 -9.18
N LEU A 186 -0.53 -10.19 -9.02
CA LEU A 186 -0.12 -9.55 -7.76
C LEU A 186 -1.27 -9.05 -6.88
N VAL A 187 -2.52 -9.06 -7.34
CA VAL A 187 -3.64 -8.46 -6.60
C VAL A 187 -3.82 -9.07 -5.21
N ARG A 188 -3.59 -10.38 -5.08
CA ARG A 188 -3.60 -11.13 -3.82
C ARG A 188 -2.58 -10.66 -2.77
N LEU A 189 -1.53 -9.96 -3.23
CA LEU A 189 -0.44 -9.48 -2.36
C LEU A 189 -0.68 -8.05 -1.89
N VAL A 190 -1.67 -7.36 -2.45
CA VAL A 190 -1.95 -5.95 -2.14
C VAL A 190 -2.28 -5.76 -0.66
N ASP A 191 -3.03 -6.68 -0.06
CA ASP A 191 -3.47 -6.55 1.33
C ASP A 191 -2.41 -6.88 2.37
N VAL A 192 -1.39 -7.66 2.00
CA VAL A 192 -0.31 -8.11 2.91
C VAL A 192 0.37 -6.94 3.64
N PRO A 193 0.87 -5.88 2.95
CA PRO A 193 1.46 -4.73 3.64
C PRO A 193 0.46 -3.98 4.53
N TYR A 194 -0.84 -4.00 4.20
CA TYR A 194 -1.86 -3.32 5.00
C TYR A 194 -2.25 -4.13 6.24
N LEU A 195 -2.25 -5.46 6.18
CA LEU A 195 -2.37 -6.31 7.36
C LEU A 195 -1.20 -6.08 8.33
N ALA A 196 0.02 -5.95 7.81
CA ALA A 196 1.18 -5.61 8.62
C ALA A 196 1.06 -4.20 9.25
N ALA A 197 0.56 -3.22 8.47
CA ALA A 197 0.30 -1.88 8.98
C ALA A 197 -0.80 -1.86 10.05
N LEU A 198 -1.87 -2.64 9.86
CA LEU A 198 -2.95 -2.81 10.83
C LEU A 198 -2.44 -3.45 12.13
N ALA A 199 -1.66 -4.52 12.04
CA ALA A 199 -1.01 -5.14 13.19
C ALA A 199 -0.17 -4.13 13.96
N LEU A 200 0.61 -3.32 13.24
CA LEU A 200 1.46 -2.30 13.82
C LEU A 200 0.64 -1.16 14.47
N ALA A 201 -0.48 -0.76 13.87
CA ALA A 201 -1.40 0.22 14.43
C ALA A 201 -2.06 -0.29 15.72
N VAL A 202 -2.56 -1.53 15.72
CA VAL A 202 -3.13 -2.16 16.92
C VAL A 202 -2.10 -2.26 18.04
N TRP A 203 -0.87 -2.66 17.70
CA TRP A 203 0.24 -2.68 18.66
C TRP A 203 0.50 -1.28 19.23
N ALA A 204 0.52 -0.24 18.40
CA ALA A 204 0.76 1.14 18.84
C ALA A 204 -0.34 1.62 19.79
N ILE A 205 -1.60 1.44 19.41
CA ILE A 205 -2.76 1.82 20.24
C ILE A 205 -2.73 1.07 21.58
N ALA A 206 -2.46 -0.23 21.58
CA ALA A 206 -2.35 -1.00 22.82
C ALA A 206 -1.23 -0.44 23.74
N ARG A 207 -0.10 -0.02 23.16
CA ARG A 207 1.01 0.59 23.90
C ARG A 207 0.65 1.97 24.46
N GLU A 208 -0.11 2.78 23.73
CA GLU A 208 -0.63 4.07 24.20
C GLU A 208 -1.63 3.90 25.36
N LEU A 209 -2.44 2.86 25.30
CA LEU A 209 -3.38 2.48 26.37
C LEU A 209 -2.72 1.81 27.58
N GLY A 210 -1.38 1.75 27.63
CA GLY A 210 -0.62 1.24 28.77
C GLY A 210 -0.37 -0.28 28.77
N ALA A 211 -0.77 -1.02 27.74
CA ALA A 211 -0.51 -2.46 27.66
C ALA A 211 1.01 -2.74 27.56
N GLY A 212 1.47 -3.82 28.17
CA GLY A 212 2.86 -4.29 28.03
C GLY A 212 3.23 -4.64 26.58
N ARG A 213 4.54 -4.72 26.26
CA ARG A 213 5.00 -5.03 24.89
C ARG A 213 4.45 -6.36 24.36
N LEU A 214 4.44 -7.39 25.20
CA LEU A 214 3.94 -8.72 24.86
C LEU A 214 2.42 -8.69 24.65
N SER A 215 1.66 -8.07 25.56
CA SER A 215 0.21 -7.92 25.44
C SER A 215 -0.18 -7.18 24.16
N GLY A 216 0.51 -6.07 23.85
CA GLY A 216 0.30 -5.34 22.60
C GLY A 216 0.55 -6.18 21.35
N GLN A 217 1.58 -7.05 21.37
CA GLN A 217 1.83 -7.96 20.25
C GLN A 217 0.73 -9.02 20.13
N LEU A 218 0.27 -9.58 21.26
CA LEU A 218 -0.82 -10.56 21.23
C LEU A 218 -2.11 -9.95 20.66
N TYR A 219 -2.46 -8.71 21.01
CA TYR A 219 -3.60 -8.01 20.40
C TYR A 219 -3.43 -7.83 18.89
N ALA A 220 -2.24 -7.45 18.44
CA ALA A 220 -1.94 -7.31 17.01
C ALA A 220 -2.07 -8.64 16.26
N LEU A 221 -1.53 -9.73 16.81
CA LEU A 221 -1.61 -11.06 16.21
C LEU A 221 -3.03 -11.62 16.20
N LEU A 222 -3.78 -11.44 17.29
CA LEU A 222 -5.18 -11.87 17.39
C LEU A 222 -6.00 -11.31 16.24
N LEU A 223 -5.80 -10.03 15.91
CA LEU A 223 -6.57 -9.35 14.88
C LEU A 223 -6.15 -9.77 13.46
N VAL A 224 -4.88 -10.05 13.22
CA VAL A 224 -4.38 -10.53 11.91
C VAL A 224 -4.80 -11.98 11.64
N PHE A 225 -4.90 -12.81 12.68
CA PHE A 225 -5.24 -14.22 12.54
C PHE A 225 -6.72 -14.54 12.80
N LEU A 226 -7.55 -13.51 12.99
CA LEU A 226 -8.99 -13.69 13.12
C LEU A 226 -9.53 -14.10 11.74
N PRO A 227 -10.23 -15.24 11.61
CA PRO A 227 -10.88 -15.60 10.37
C PRO A 227 -11.97 -14.55 10.08
N VAL A 228 -11.94 -14.00 8.86
CA VAL A 228 -12.96 -13.10 8.31
C VAL A 228 -13.87 -13.90 7.39
#